data_AF-A0A968BA57-F1
#
_entry.id   AF-A0A968BA57-F1
#
_cell.length_a   1.000
_cell.length_b   1.000
_cell.length_c   1.000
_cell.angle_alpha   90.00
_cell.angle_beta   90.00
_cell.angle_gamma   90.00
#
_symmetry.space_group_name_H-M   'P 1'
#
loop_
_entity.id
_entity.type
_entity.pdbx_description
1 polymer ?
#
loop_
_entity_poly.entity_id
_entity_poly.type
_entity_poly.pdbx_seq_one_letter_code
_entity_poly.pdbx_strand_id
1 'polypeptide(L)' 'LAMMPHPERAFLKWQWAWMPDDWNHELKASPWLRMFQNARQWVLKNRK' A
#
# COMPACT_ATOMS: atom_id res chain seq x y z
N LEU A 1 3.32 -12.56 10.42
CA LEU A 1 2.16 -11.70 10.10
C LEU A 1 1.47 -12.32 8.90
N ALA A 2 0.32 -12.97 9.09
CA ALA A 2 -0.50 -13.46 7.98
C ALA A 2 -1.74 -12.57 7.89
N MET A 3 -2.07 -12.12 6.69
CA MET A 3 -3.20 -11.26 6.42
C MET A 3 -4.10 -11.98 5.40
N MET A 4 -5.40 -12.06 5.68
CA MET A 4 -6.41 -12.49 4.71
C MET A 4 -6.56 -11.53 3.51
N PRO A 5 -6.48 -10.18 3.66
CA PRO A 5 -6.43 -9.31 2.49
C PRO A 5 -5.15 -9.53 1.67
N HIS A 6 -5.24 -9.30 0.37
CA HIS A 6 -4.14 -9.40 -0.60
C HIS A 6 -3.61 -7.99 -0.94
N PRO A 7 -2.79 -7.36 -0.07
CA PRO A 7 -2.29 -5.99 -0.26
C PRO A 7 -1.43 -5.85 -1.52
N GLU A 8 -0.83 -6.94 -1.99
CA GLU A 8 -0.07 -7.01 -3.24
C GLU A 8 -0.94 -6.88 -4.49
N ARG A 9 -2.27 -7.03 -4.38
CA ARG A 9 -3.21 -6.83 -5.50
C ARG A 9 -3.92 -5.48 -5.45
N ALA A 10 -3.78 -4.73 -4.36
CA ALA A 10 -4.53 -3.51 -4.10
C ALA A 10 -3.62 -2.32 -3.71
N PHE A 11 -2.38 -2.29 -4.18
CA PHE A 11 -1.40 -1.25 -3.84
C PHE A 11 -1.49 -0.01 -4.74
N LEU A 12 -2.14 -0.11 -5.91
CA LEU A 12 -2.43 1.01 -6.80
C LEU A 12 -3.91 1.37 -6.73
N LYS A 13 -4.23 2.66 -6.93
CA LYS A 13 -5.61 3.16 -6.86
C LYS A 13 -6.55 2.50 -7.89
N TRP A 14 -6.07 2.29 -9.11
CA TRP A 14 -6.88 1.71 -10.19
C TRP A 14 -7.29 0.25 -9.93
N GLN A 15 -6.58 -0.46 -9.04
CA GLN A 15 -6.90 -1.84 -8.68
C GLN A 15 -8.13 -1.94 -7.77
N TRP A 16 -8.63 -0.82 -7.27
CA TRP A 16 -9.77 -0.76 -6.38
C TRP A 16 -11.05 -0.64 -7.22
N ALA A 17 -11.94 -1.64 -7.11
CA ALA A 17 -13.20 -1.65 -7.86
C ALA A 17 -14.15 -0.51 -7.47
N TRP A 18 -14.00 0.02 -6.24
CA TRP A 18 -14.78 1.14 -5.73
C TRP A 18 -13.95 1.90 -4.68
N MET A 19 -14.08 3.23 -4.67
CA MET A 19 -13.46 4.13 -3.72
C MET A 19 -14.30 5.42 -3.62
N PRO A 20 -14.44 6.02 -2.42
CA PRO A 20 -15.06 7.34 -2.26
C PRO A 20 -14.35 8.43 -3.07
N ASP A 21 -15.11 9.41 -3.59
CA ASP A 21 -14.56 10.47 -4.44
C ASP A 21 -13.53 11.35 -3.72
N ASP A 22 -13.78 11.69 -2.44
CA ASP A 22 -12.84 12.41 -1.59
C ASP A 22 -11.45 11.72 -1.54
N TRP A 23 -11.45 10.39 -1.41
CA TRP A 23 -10.22 9.60 -1.37
C TRP A 23 -9.54 9.53 -2.73
N ASN A 24 -10.31 9.65 -3.82
CA ASN A 24 -9.75 9.72 -5.14
C ASN A 24 -8.98 11.03 -5.39
N HIS A 25 -9.34 12.13 -4.73
CA HIS A 25 -8.59 13.39 -4.86
C HIS A 25 -7.43 13.48 -3.86
N GLU A 26 -7.59 12.94 -2.65
CA GLU A 26 -6.58 13.04 -1.59
C GLU A 26 -5.46 12.01 -1.70
N LEU A 27 -5.80 10.75 -2.00
CA LEU A 27 -4.81 9.67 -2.00
C LEU A 27 -4.11 9.61 -3.34
N LYS A 28 -2.76 9.62 -3.34
CA LYS A 28 -1.95 9.38 -4.54
C LYS A 28 -1.74 7.89 -4.84
N ALA A 29 -1.77 7.06 -3.79
CA ALA A 29 -1.64 5.61 -3.87
C ALA A 29 -2.44 4.97 -2.75
N SER A 30 -2.68 3.66 -2.85
CA SER A 30 -3.41 2.93 -1.81
C SER A 30 -2.59 2.88 -0.50
N PRO A 31 -3.25 2.88 0.68
CA PRO A 31 -2.59 2.72 1.97
C PRO A 31 -1.71 1.47 2.05
N TRP A 32 -2.04 0.41 1.32
CA TRP A 32 -1.28 -0.83 1.26
C TRP A 32 0.15 -0.63 0.75
N LEU A 33 0.39 0.37 -0.09
CA LEU A 33 1.74 0.71 -0.56
C LEU A 33 2.68 1.05 0.61
N ARG A 34 2.14 1.65 1.68
CA ARG A 34 2.93 2.01 2.87
C ARG A 34 3.56 0.80 3.54
N MET A 35 2.89 -0.35 3.50
CA MET A 35 3.42 -1.60 4.06
C MET A 35 4.72 -2.01 3.36
N PHE A 36 4.74 -1.97 2.03
CA PHE A 36 5.93 -2.31 1.23
C PHE A 36 7.05 -1.27 1.38
N GLN A 37 6.70 0.01 1.50
CA GLN A 37 7.68 1.07 1.81
C GLN A 37 8.35 0.84 3.16
N ASN A 38 7.57 0.49 4.19
CA ASN A 38 8.09 0.19 5.52
C ASN A 38 9.04 -1.01 5.49
N ALA A 39 8.68 -2.08 4.77
CA ALA A 39 9.54 -3.25 4.58
C ALA A 39 10.87 -2.87 3.90
N ARG A 40 10.82 -2.08 2.82
CA ARG A 40 12.03 -1.56 2.15
C ARG A 40 12.90 -0.73 3.10
N GLN A 41 12.29 0.19 3.84
CA GLN A 41 13.03 1.04 4.81
C GLN A 41 13.68 0.20 5.91
N TRP A 42 12.99 -0.84 6.40
CA TRP A 42 13.57 -1.76 7.35
C TRP A 42 14.79 -2.49 6.78
N VAL A 43 14.70 -3.03 5.56
CA VAL A 43 15.87 -3.68 4.91
C VAL A 43 17.03 -2.69 4.75
N LEU A 44 16.76 -1.46 4.31
CA LEU A 44 17.80 -0.44 4.13
C LEU A 44 18.47 -0.06 5.45
N LYS A 45 17.70 0.06 6.53
CA LYS A 45 18.22 0.38 7.87
C LYS A 45 19.05 -0.76 8.47
N ASN A 46 18.73 -2.01 8.12
CA ASN A 46 19.39 -3.21 8.65
C ASN A 46 20.39 -3.85 7.69
N ARG A 47 20.68 -3.21 6.55
CA ARG A 47 21.82 -3.59 5.70
C ARG A 47 23.10 -3.24 6.44
N LYS A 48 23.87 -4.27 6.80
CA LYS A 48 25.28 -4.14 7.19
C LYS A 48 26.12 -3.61 6.03
#